data_AF-A0A108EVD2-F1
#
_entry.id   AF-A0A108EVD2-F1
#
_cell.length_a   1.000
_cell.length_b   1.000
_cell.length_c   1.000
_cell.angle_alpha   90.00
_cell.angle_beta   90.00
_cell.angle_gamma   90.00
#
_symmetry.space_group_name_H-M   'P 1'
#
loop_
_entity.id
_entity.type
_entity.pdbx_description
1 polymer ?
#
loop_
_entity_poly.entity_id
_entity_poly.type
_entity_poly.pdbx_seq_one_letter_code
_entity_poly.pdbx_strand_id
1 'polypeptide(L)'
;MRERDAWHDIERATRKARRWSRHRPYIVLYLCWTGAVLCAIWETAVCRLAVQALGTTWPLLIEAALWAATLCWIVPDALRHWRRHAAMRLYFEDIADGVCPDRGMQITHRNGMKWYRQQGSPLWISARRARPKVCVADALARLQGGNPPPRRPSAAQRESIKR
;
A
#
# COMPACT_ATOMS: atom_id res chain seq x y z
N MET A 1 30.26 1.47 3.24
CA MET A 1 28.86 1.83 2.87
C MET A 1 27.94 0.95 3.71
N ARG A 2 27.12 1.53 4.60
CA ARG A 2 26.33 0.76 5.57
C ARG A 2 25.14 0.11 4.85
N GLU A 3 25.16 -1.22 4.70
CA GLU A 3 24.03 -2.03 4.22
C GLU A 3 22.83 -1.80 5.16
N ARG A 4 21.87 -0.99 4.70
CA ARG A 4 20.65 -0.64 5.42
C ARG A 4 19.48 -0.88 4.49
N ASP A 5 18.29 -1.07 5.05
CA ASP A 5 17.05 -1.18 4.28
C ASP A 5 16.80 0.14 3.54
N ALA A 6 17.30 0.22 2.31
CA ALA A 6 17.29 1.43 1.49
C ALA A 6 15.87 1.99 1.32
N TRP A 7 14.89 1.09 1.27
CA TRP A 7 13.48 1.44 1.20
C TRP A 7 13.01 2.27 2.40
N HIS A 8 13.44 1.97 3.63
CA HIS A 8 13.01 2.74 4.81
C HIS A 8 13.55 4.18 4.82
N ASP A 9 14.72 4.41 4.23
CA ASP A 9 15.28 5.76 4.08
C ASP A 9 14.58 6.54 2.95
N ILE A 10 14.30 5.88 1.82
CA ILE A 10 13.53 6.44 0.72
C ILE A 10 12.09 6.76 1.16
N GLU A 11 11.46 5.88 1.92
CA GLU A 11 10.12 6.09 2.48
C GLU A 11 10.11 7.29 3.44
N ARG A 12 11.13 7.46 4.28
CA ARG A 12 11.25 8.65 5.16
C ARG A 12 11.44 9.94 4.37
N ALA A 13 12.28 9.93 3.33
CA ALA A 13 12.51 11.08 2.46
C ALA A 13 11.25 11.46 1.67
N THR A 14 10.57 10.46 1.09
CA THR A 14 9.31 10.67 0.36
C THR A 14 8.19 11.13 1.27
N ARG A 15 8.05 10.62 2.51
CA ARG A 15 7.06 11.13 3.48
C ARG A 15 7.28 12.60 3.85
N LYS A 16 8.54 13.07 3.92
CA LYS A 16 8.85 14.50 4.11
C LYS A 16 8.46 15.33 2.90
N ALA A 17 8.77 14.87 1.68
CA ALA A 17 8.46 15.58 0.44
C ALA A 17 6.96 15.57 0.06
N ARG A 18 6.25 14.49 0.40
CA ARG A 18 4.86 14.22 -0.03
C ARG A 18 3.81 14.80 0.91
N ARG A 19 4.21 15.47 2.00
CA ARG A 19 3.33 16.10 2.99
C ARG A 19 2.38 17.16 2.37
N TRP A 20 2.59 17.57 1.12
CA TRP A 20 1.88 18.68 0.49
C TRP A 20 1.00 18.35 -0.74
N SER A 21 1.02 17.14 -1.31
CA SER A 21 0.57 17.01 -2.72
C SER A 21 -0.57 16.01 -3.04
N ARG A 22 -0.99 15.09 -2.16
CA ARG A 22 -1.86 14.00 -2.66
C ARG A 22 -2.89 13.44 -1.69
N HIS A 23 -3.96 14.18 -1.41
CA HIS A 23 -5.13 13.66 -0.67
C HIS A 23 -6.51 13.89 -1.32
N ARG A 24 -6.64 14.64 -2.42
CA ARG A 24 -7.97 15.03 -2.93
C ARG A 24 -8.94 13.91 -3.34
N PRO A 25 -8.56 12.88 -4.13
CA PRO A 25 -9.54 11.90 -4.60
C PRO A 25 -9.94 10.87 -3.54
N TYR A 26 -9.07 10.58 -2.56
CA TYR A 26 -9.34 9.62 -1.50
C TYR A 26 -10.15 10.20 -0.35
N ILE A 27 -10.10 11.53 -0.15
CA ILE A 27 -10.91 12.22 0.85
C ILE A 27 -12.40 12.06 0.54
N VAL A 28 -12.82 12.20 -0.72
CA VAL A 28 -14.25 12.12 -1.09
C VAL A 28 -14.81 10.73 -0.82
N LEU A 29 -14.08 9.67 -1.22
CA LEU A 29 -14.48 8.29 -0.95
C LEU A 29 -14.53 8.00 0.55
N TYR A 30 -13.51 8.45 1.29
CA TYR A 30 -13.45 8.30 2.74
C TYR A 30 -14.61 9.03 3.44
N LEU A 31 -14.91 10.26 3.04
CA LEU A 31 -16.05 11.03 3.56
C LEU A 31 -17.39 10.30 3.31
N CYS A 32 -17.55 9.71 2.12
CA CYS A 32 -18.73 8.93 1.78
C CYS A 32 -18.88 7.68 2.68
N TRP A 33 -17.81 6.93 2.90
CA TRP A 33 -17.82 5.79 3.83
C TRP A 33 -18.10 6.22 5.27
N THR A 34 -17.45 7.29 5.74
CA THR A 34 -17.71 7.79 7.10
C THR A 34 -19.14 8.27 7.27
N GLY A 35 -19.73 8.90 6.24
CA GLY A 35 -21.13 9.31 6.26
C GLY A 35 -22.07 8.11 6.35
N ALA A 36 -21.85 7.07 5.55
CA ALA A 36 -22.66 5.86 5.58
C ALA A 36 -22.59 5.15 6.94
N VAL A 37 -21.41 5.06 7.55
CA VAL A 37 -21.24 4.49 8.89
C VAL A 37 -21.92 5.33 9.97
N LEU A 38 -21.79 6.66 9.90
CA LEU A 38 -22.46 7.56 10.85
C LEU A 38 -23.98 7.46 10.74
N CYS A 39 -24.54 7.36 9.52
CA CYS A 39 -25.96 7.08 9.31
C CYS A 39 -26.38 5.75 9.96
N ALA A 40 -25.64 4.67 9.72
CA ALA A 40 -25.96 3.36 10.29
C ALA A 40 -25.92 3.37 11.84
N ILE A 41 -24.96 4.09 12.44
CA ILE A 41 -24.87 4.28 13.90
C ILE A 41 -26.08 5.07 14.41
N TRP A 42 -26.44 6.16 13.73
CA TRP A 42 -27.60 6.96 14.08
C TRP A 42 -28.90 6.14 14.01
N GLU A 43 -29.10 5.40 12.93
CA GLU A 43 -30.27 4.53 12.76
C GLU A 43 -30.32 3.42 13.81
N THR A 44 -29.17 2.88 14.23
CA THR A 44 -29.09 1.92 15.34
C THR A 44 -29.67 2.52 16.64
N ALA A 45 -29.32 3.76 16.97
CA ALA A 45 -29.87 4.43 18.15
C ALA A 45 -31.40 4.61 18.04
N VAL A 46 -31.90 4.99 16.86
CA VAL A 46 -33.34 5.15 16.60
C VAL A 46 -34.08 3.81 16.68
N CYS A 47 -33.55 2.75 16.08
CA CYS A 47 -34.14 1.41 16.12
C CYS A 47 -34.21 0.87 17.56
N ARG A 48 -33.20 1.13 18.39
CA ARG A 48 -33.19 0.72 19.80
C ARG A 48 -34.26 1.45 20.62
N LEU A 49 -34.45 2.74 20.41
CA LEU A 49 -35.53 3.50 21.03
C LEU A 49 -36.91 3.02 20.54
N ALA A 50 -37.03 2.72 19.25
CA ALA A 50 -38.26 2.20 18.66
C ALA A 50 -38.65 0.83 19.23
N VAL A 51 -37.69 -0.06 19.50
CA VAL A 51 -37.94 -1.36 20.17
C VAL A 51 -38.55 -1.16 21.55
N GLN A 52 -38.03 -0.21 22.33
CA GLN A 52 -38.54 0.10 23.66
C GLN A 52 -39.96 0.70 23.61
N ALA A 53 -40.24 1.52 22.59
CA ALA A 53 -41.54 2.16 22.42
C ALA A 53 -42.62 1.22 21.84
N LEU A 54 -42.26 0.33 20.91
CA LEU A 54 -43.19 -0.54 20.19
C LEU A 54 -43.34 -1.92 20.84
N GLY A 55 -42.42 -2.32 21.71
CA GLY A 55 -42.40 -3.66 22.32
C GLY A 55 -42.16 -4.79 21.30
N THR A 56 -41.66 -4.48 20.11
CA THR A 56 -41.42 -5.44 19.02
C THR A 56 -39.95 -5.47 18.61
N THR A 57 -39.50 -6.61 18.08
CA THR A 57 -38.12 -6.81 17.62
C THR A 57 -37.91 -6.48 16.14
N TRP A 58 -38.97 -6.12 15.41
CA TRP A 58 -38.91 -5.74 13.99
C TRP A 58 -37.86 -4.67 13.66
N PRO A 59 -37.69 -3.59 14.45
CA PRO A 59 -36.67 -2.58 14.17
C PRO A 59 -35.23 -3.12 14.22
N LEU A 60 -34.96 -4.18 15.00
CA LEU A 60 -33.63 -4.82 15.06
C LEU A 60 -33.30 -5.58 13.77
N LEU A 61 -34.31 -6.15 13.10
CA LEU A 61 -34.11 -6.82 11.80
C LEU A 61 -33.78 -5.81 10.70
N ILE A 62 -34.43 -4.64 10.74
CA ILE A 62 -34.15 -3.53 9.83
C ILE A 62 -32.73 -2.98 10.08
N GLU A 63 -32.36 -2.76 11.34
CA GLU A 63 -30.99 -2.38 11.75
C GLU A 63 -29.95 -3.36 11.20
N ALA A 64 -30.16 -4.68 11.40
CA ALA A 64 -29.23 -5.70 10.92
C ALA A 64 -29.11 -5.71 9.39
N ALA A 65 -30.22 -5.53 8.66
CA ALA A 65 -30.23 -5.46 7.21
C ALA A 65 -29.46 -4.23 6.68
N LEU A 66 -29.62 -3.07 7.32
CA LEU A 66 -28.89 -1.85 6.99
C LEU A 66 -27.39 -2.01 7.20
N TRP A 67 -26.96 -2.55 8.35
CA TRP A 67 -25.55 -2.84 8.62
C TRP A 67 -24.97 -3.82 7.60
N ALA A 68 -25.70 -4.88 7.26
CA ALA A 68 -25.27 -5.84 6.25
C ALA A 68 -25.06 -5.15 4.89
N ALA A 69 -25.98 -4.29 4.47
CA ALA A 69 -25.85 -3.53 3.23
C ALA A 69 -24.64 -2.58 3.25
N THR A 70 -24.43 -1.84 4.35
CA THR A 70 -23.29 -0.92 4.51
C THR A 70 -21.97 -1.67 4.46
N LEU A 71 -21.85 -2.81 5.15
CA LEU A 71 -20.63 -3.63 5.15
C LEU A 71 -20.38 -4.26 3.77
N CYS A 72 -21.41 -4.78 3.11
CA CYS A 72 -21.31 -5.33 1.76
C CYS A 72 -20.86 -4.28 0.72
N TRP A 73 -21.15 -3.01 0.94
CA TRP A 73 -20.64 -1.93 0.10
C TRP A 73 -19.17 -1.61 0.42
N ILE A 74 -18.88 -1.31 1.68
CA ILE A 74 -17.58 -0.74 2.08
C ILE A 74 -16.47 -1.79 2.01
N VAL A 75 -16.71 -3.01 2.49
CA VAL A 75 -15.66 -4.02 2.67
C VAL A 75 -15.02 -4.42 1.33
N PRO A 76 -15.76 -4.75 0.26
CA PRO A 76 -15.14 -5.12 -1.01
C PRO A 76 -14.34 -3.98 -1.64
N ASP A 77 -14.83 -2.74 -1.54
CA ASP A 77 -14.14 -1.60 -2.14
C ASP A 77 -12.90 -1.19 -1.34
N ALA A 78 -12.98 -1.24 -0.01
CA ALA A 78 -11.83 -1.06 0.89
C ALA A 78 -10.76 -2.14 0.64
N LEU A 79 -11.17 -3.41 0.52
CA LEU A 79 -10.25 -4.50 0.23
C LEU A 79 -9.59 -4.31 -1.15
N ARG A 80 -10.35 -3.90 -2.17
CA ARG A 80 -9.81 -3.61 -3.52
C ARG A 80 -8.79 -2.48 -3.49
N HIS A 81 -9.09 -1.39 -2.79
CA HIS A 81 -8.18 -0.25 -2.64
C HIS A 81 -6.92 -0.63 -1.88
N TRP A 82 -7.08 -1.33 -0.76
CA TRP A 82 -5.95 -1.83 0.02
C TRP A 82 -5.06 -2.75 -0.81
N ARG A 83 -5.64 -3.69 -1.57
CA ARG A 83 -4.89 -4.59 -2.45
C ARG A 83 -4.08 -3.85 -3.51
N ARG A 84 -4.66 -2.81 -4.12
CA ARG A 84 -3.94 -1.96 -5.10
C ARG A 84 -2.79 -1.20 -4.44
N HIS A 85 -3.02 -0.62 -3.26
CA HIS A 85 -1.97 0.09 -2.52
C HIS A 85 -0.84 -0.84 -2.09
N ALA A 86 -1.18 -2.01 -1.55
CA ALA A 86 -0.22 -3.03 -1.13
C ALA A 86 0.61 -3.52 -2.33
N ALA A 87 -0.04 -3.88 -3.44
CA ALA A 87 0.65 -4.31 -4.66
C ALA A 87 1.62 -3.23 -5.18
N MET A 88 1.17 -1.98 -5.25
CA MET A 88 2.03 -0.90 -5.74
C MET A 88 3.20 -0.62 -4.80
N ARG A 89 2.98 -0.65 -3.48
CA ARG A 89 4.04 -0.45 -2.49
C ARG A 89 5.11 -1.54 -2.62
N LEU A 90 4.69 -2.81 -2.62
CA LEU A 90 5.60 -3.93 -2.74
C LEU A 90 6.33 -3.93 -4.11
N TYR A 91 5.69 -3.44 -5.18
CA TYR A 91 6.32 -3.27 -6.50
C TYR A 91 7.47 -2.25 -6.47
N PHE A 92 7.25 -1.09 -5.85
CA PHE A 92 8.33 -0.11 -5.68
C PHE A 92 9.48 -0.67 -4.84
N GLU A 93 9.15 -1.44 -3.81
CA GLU A 93 10.14 -2.13 -2.99
C GLU A 93 10.97 -3.12 -3.82
N ASP A 94 10.32 -3.95 -4.65
CA ASP A 94 11.02 -4.92 -5.51
C ASP A 94 11.94 -4.23 -6.54
N ILE A 95 11.54 -3.07 -7.07
CA ILE A 95 12.37 -2.26 -7.96
C ILE A 95 13.58 -1.69 -7.21
N ALA A 96 13.38 -1.17 -6.00
CA ALA A 96 14.43 -0.63 -5.16
C ALA A 96 15.46 -1.73 -4.80
N ASP A 97 14.96 -2.89 -4.38
CA ASP A 97 15.73 -4.09 -4.04
C ASP A 97 16.41 -4.72 -5.28
N GLY A 98 16.01 -4.33 -6.49
CA GLY A 98 16.56 -4.82 -7.75
C GLY A 98 16.05 -6.21 -8.16
N VAL A 99 14.98 -6.69 -7.53
CA VAL A 99 14.29 -7.95 -7.83
C VAL A 99 13.41 -7.78 -9.07
N CYS A 100 12.77 -6.62 -9.21
CA CYS A 100 12.01 -6.26 -10.40
C CYS A 100 12.91 -5.51 -11.41
N PRO A 101 12.89 -5.89 -12.70
CA PRO A 101 13.72 -5.24 -13.71
C PRO A 101 13.18 -3.87 -14.16
N ASP A 102 11.92 -3.56 -13.87
CA ASP A 102 11.26 -2.32 -14.31
C ASP A 102 11.92 -1.07 -13.70
N ARG A 103 12.04 0.01 -14.48
CA ARG A 103 12.68 1.26 -14.04
C ARG A 103 12.04 2.52 -14.62
N GLY A 104 12.17 3.63 -13.90
CA GLY A 104 11.77 4.97 -14.36
C GLY A 104 10.35 5.00 -14.96
N MET A 105 10.25 5.28 -16.26
CA MET A 105 8.97 5.36 -17.00
C MET A 105 8.18 4.04 -17.05
N GLN A 106 8.83 2.89 -16.82
CA GLN A 106 8.17 1.59 -16.78
C GLN A 106 7.41 1.37 -15.46
N ILE A 107 7.67 2.21 -14.46
CA ILE A 107 7.02 2.16 -13.15
C ILE A 107 5.59 2.69 -13.29
N THR A 108 4.69 1.79 -13.67
CA THR A 108 3.28 2.10 -13.88
C THR A 108 2.40 1.19 -13.03
N HIS A 109 1.19 1.67 -12.70
CA HIS A 109 0.21 0.86 -11.98
C HIS A 109 -0.11 -0.45 -12.73
N ARG A 110 -0.14 -0.41 -14.08
CA ARG A 110 -0.40 -1.59 -14.91
C ARG A 110 0.71 -2.62 -14.76
N ASN A 111 1.97 -2.20 -14.83
CA ASN A 111 3.12 -3.09 -14.71
C ASN A 111 3.25 -3.64 -13.28
N GLY A 112 3.05 -2.80 -12.26
CA GLY A 112 2.98 -3.26 -10.88
C GLY A 112 1.91 -4.33 -10.66
N MET A 113 0.68 -4.10 -11.15
CA MET A 113 -0.36 -5.12 -11.04
C MET A 113 -0.03 -6.40 -11.83
N LYS A 114 0.63 -6.29 -13.00
CA LYS A 114 1.07 -7.46 -13.79
C LYS A 114 2.13 -8.26 -13.03
N TRP A 115 3.14 -7.59 -12.48
CA TRP A 115 4.20 -8.19 -11.68
C TRP A 115 3.64 -8.97 -10.49
N TYR A 116 2.69 -8.37 -9.75
CA TYR A 116 2.06 -9.06 -8.62
C TYR A 116 1.18 -10.24 -9.06
N ARG A 117 0.44 -10.14 -10.17
CA ARG A 117 -0.30 -11.31 -10.67
C ARG A 117 0.61 -12.52 -10.96
N GLN A 118 1.86 -12.28 -11.34
CA GLN A 118 2.84 -13.34 -11.61
C GLN A 118 3.47 -13.90 -10.34
N GLN A 119 3.67 -13.07 -9.30
CA GLN A 119 4.28 -13.44 -8.02
C GLN A 119 3.27 -14.06 -7.01
N GLY A 120 1.98 -13.99 -7.30
CA GLY A 120 0.91 -14.45 -6.40
C GLY A 120 0.15 -13.28 -5.75
N SER A 121 -0.87 -13.59 -4.95
CA SER A 121 -1.74 -12.54 -4.39
C SER A 121 -0.95 -11.58 -3.49
N PRO A 122 -1.12 -10.24 -3.62
CA PRO A 122 -0.46 -9.25 -2.76
C PRO A 122 -0.70 -9.46 -1.27
N LEU A 123 -1.81 -10.14 -0.93
CA LEU A 123 -2.22 -10.49 0.43
C LEU A 123 -1.33 -11.58 1.07
N TRP A 124 -0.58 -12.34 0.26
CA TRP A 124 0.12 -13.55 0.70
C TRP A 124 1.64 -13.35 0.77
N ILE A 125 2.12 -12.15 0.43
CA ILE A 125 3.54 -11.84 0.46
C ILE A 125 3.90 -11.41 1.88
N SER A 126 4.65 -12.27 2.55
CA SER A 126 5.12 -12.01 3.92
C SER A 126 5.94 -10.72 3.94
N ALA A 127 5.56 -9.81 4.83
CA ALA A 127 6.36 -8.62 5.14
C ALA A 127 7.77 -8.97 5.64
N ARG A 128 7.99 -10.22 6.10
CA ARG A 128 9.26 -10.76 6.58
C ARG A 128 10.05 -11.54 5.53
N ARG A 129 9.68 -11.49 4.24
CA ARG A 129 10.46 -12.15 3.19
C ARG A 129 11.92 -11.67 3.23
N ALA A 130 12.87 -12.58 2.97
CA ALA A 130 14.28 -12.22 2.88
C ALA A 130 14.46 -11.20 1.74
N ARG A 131 15.11 -10.07 2.05
CA ARG A 131 15.37 -9.00 1.07
C ARG A 131 16.86 -8.80 0.88
N PRO A 132 17.33 -8.59 -0.36
CA PRO A 132 18.71 -8.25 -0.59
C PRO A 132 18.99 -6.86 0.00
N LYS A 133 20.04 -6.75 0.81
CA LYS A 133 20.48 -5.45 1.33
C LYS A 133 21.14 -4.66 0.21
N VAL A 134 20.47 -3.60 -0.24
CA VAL A 134 20.96 -2.75 -1.34
C VAL A 134 21.40 -1.37 -0.85
N CYS A 135 22.31 -0.75 -1.58
CA CYS A 135 22.70 0.63 -1.29
C CYS A 135 21.57 1.59 -1.67
N VAL A 136 21.35 2.64 -0.86
CA VAL A 136 20.34 3.68 -1.12
C VAL A 136 20.54 4.34 -2.49
N ALA A 137 21.79 4.57 -2.90
CA ALA A 137 22.10 5.16 -4.20
C ALA A 137 21.66 4.25 -5.37
N ASP A 138 21.85 2.93 -5.25
CA ASP A 138 21.45 1.96 -6.27
C ASP A 138 19.92 1.89 -6.38
N ALA A 139 19.24 1.86 -5.23
CA ALA A 139 17.78 1.86 -5.16
C ALA A 139 17.18 3.14 -5.80
N LEU A 140 17.74 4.31 -5.50
CA LEU A 140 17.33 5.58 -6.09
C LEU A 140 17.57 5.61 -7.61
N ALA A 141 18.73 5.15 -8.06
CA ALA A 141 19.05 5.10 -9.49
C ALA A 141 18.03 4.25 -10.25
N ARG A 142 17.66 3.07 -9.74
CA ARG A 142 16.63 2.20 -10.35
C ARG A 142 15.27 2.87 -10.42
N LEU A 143 14.84 3.51 -9.33
CA LEU A 143 13.58 4.24 -9.29
C LEU A 143 13.53 5.40 -10.29
N GLN A 144 14.69 6.04 -10.55
CA GLN A 144 14.80 7.14 -11.51
C GLN A 144 14.98 6.69 -12.96
N GLY A 145 15.15 5.39 -13.24
CA GLY A 145 15.40 4.89 -14.60
C GLY A 145 16.88 4.64 -14.92
N GLY A 146 17.79 4.97 -14.00
CA GLY A 146 19.23 4.86 -14.18
C GLY A 146 19.80 3.48 -13.86
N ASN A 147 21.07 3.30 -14.21
CA ASN A 147 21.89 2.19 -13.71
C ASN A 147 22.50 2.56 -12.36
N PRO A 148 22.70 1.57 -11.45
CA PRO A 148 23.40 1.82 -10.21
C PRO A 148 24.79 2.40 -10.49
N PRO A 149 25.25 3.40 -9.72
CA PRO A 149 26.53 4.03 -9.94
C PRO A 149 27.68 3.01 -9.86
N PRO A 150 28.72 3.14 -10.70
CA PRO A 150 29.88 2.26 -10.64
C PRO A 150 30.52 2.36 -9.26
N ARG A 151 30.59 1.21 -8.57
CA ARG A 151 31.27 1.15 -7.27
C ARG A 151 32.77 1.14 -7.50
N ARG A 152 33.50 1.94 -6.72
CA ARG A 152 34.95 1.81 -6.63
C ARG A 152 35.27 0.36 -6.24
N PRO A 153 36.16 -0.35 -6.97
CA PRO A 153 36.54 -1.70 -6.61
C PRO A 153 37.07 -1.71 -5.19
N SER A 154 36.71 -2.75 -4.44
CA SER A 154 37.22 -2.98 -3.08
C SER A 154 38.75 -3.03 -3.07
N ALA A 155 39.39 -2.75 -1.93
CA ALA A 155 40.85 -2.81 -1.82
C ALA A 155 41.42 -4.15 -2.32
N ALA A 156 40.73 -5.26 -2.01
CA ALA A 156 41.05 -6.60 -2.50
C ALA A 156 40.97 -6.74 -4.03
N GLN A 157 39.96 -6.15 -4.68
CA GLN A 157 39.85 -6.16 -6.16
C GLN A 157 40.87 -5.25 -6.84
N ARG A 158 41.34 -4.19 -6.15
CA ARG A 158 42.40 -3.32 -6.69
C ARG A 158 43.76 -4.01 -6.68
N GLU A 159 44.00 -4.90 -5.72
CA GLU A 159 45.24 -5.69 -5.66
C GLU A 159 45.26 -6.81 -6.71
N SER A 160 44.13 -7.42 -7.03
CA SER A 160 44.05 -8.45 -8.09
C SER A 160 44.17 -7.89 -9.50
N ILE A 161 43.82 -6.62 -9.73
CA ILE A 161 43.96 -5.94 -11.03
C ILE A 161 45.40 -5.43 -11.26
N LYS A 162 46.20 -5.35 -10.19
CA LYS A 162 47.62 -4.94 -10.25
C LYS A 162 48.59 -6.12 -10.43
N ARG A 163 48.10 -7.36 -10.43
CA ARG A 163 48.86 -8.56 -10.80
C ARG A 163 48.51 -8.93 -12.24
#